data_AF-A0A1Y5DZA1-F1
#
_entry.id   AF-A0A1Y5DZA1-F1
#
_cell.length_a   1.000
_cell.length_b   1.000
_cell.length_c   1.000
_cell.angle_alpha   90.00
_cell.angle_beta   90.00
_cell.angle_gamma   90.00
#
_symmetry.space_group_name_H-M   'P 1'
#
loop_
_entity.id
_entity.type
_entity.pdbx_description
1 polymer ?
#
loop_
_entity_poly.entity_id
_entity_poly.type
_entity_poly.pdbx_seq_one_letter_code
_entity_poly.pdbx_strand_id
1 'polypeptide(L)' 'MKNFDPLLKLIPFSKHNHYRTYIQENDVLILVKSPYSNSSVYRIKELVSISSLAHEYKYSCMLLDNEDIQIKKEGN' A
#
# COMPACT_ATOMS: atom_id res chain seq x y z
N MET A 1 -9.89 17.99 -1.62
CA MET A 1 -9.66 16.57 -1.28
C MET A 1 -8.18 16.27 -1.47
N LYS A 2 -7.44 15.89 -0.42
CA LYS A 2 -6.04 15.47 -0.58
C LYS A 2 -6.05 14.11 -1.28
N ASN A 3 -5.42 14.01 -2.45
CA ASN A 3 -5.36 12.78 -3.25
C ASN A 3 -4.24 11.85 -2.72
N PHE A 4 -4.30 10.54 -2.99
CA PHE A 4 -3.22 9.61 -2.63
C PHE A 4 -1.98 9.74 -3.55
N ASP A 5 -2.02 10.61 -4.56
CA ASP A 5 -0.95 10.82 -5.55
C ASP A 5 0.47 10.93 -4.98
N PRO A 6 0.73 11.65 -3.86
CA PRO A 6 2.09 11.72 -3.31
C PRO A 6 2.60 10.36 -2.84
N LEU A 7 1.74 9.56 -2.23
CA LEU A 7 2.07 8.22 -1.74
C LEU A 7 2.24 7.25 -2.92
N LEU A 8 1.36 7.31 -3.91
CA LEU A 8 1.42 6.47 -5.12
C LEU A 8 2.67 6.72 -5.98
N LYS A 9 3.22 7.94 -5.98
CA LYS A 9 4.50 8.24 -6.65
C LYS A 9 5.71 7.59 -5.97
N LEU A 10 5.60 7.27 -4.68
CA LEU A 10 6.69 6.71 -3.88
C LEU A 10 6.64 5.19 -3.79
N ILE A 11 5.47 4.59 -4.03
CA ILE A 11 5.31 3.13 -4.05
C ILE A 11 5.63 2.63 -5.46
N PRO A 12 6.73 1.88 -5.67
CA PRO A 12 7.01 1.31 -6.96
C PRO A 12 6.01 0.19 -7.26
N PHE A 13 5.50 0.14 -8.49
CA PHE A 13 4.68 -0.98 -8.99
C PHE A 13 5.44 -1.68 -10.11
N SER A 14 6.29 -2.64 -9.75
CA SER A 14 7.11 -3.42 -10.69
C SER A 14 6.72 -4.89 -10.74
N LYS A 15 7.16 -5.62 -11.77
CA LYS A 15 6.95 -7.08 -11.89
C LYS A 15 7.56 -7.85 -10.71
N HIS A 16 8.60 -7.34 -10.06
CA HIS A 16 9.25 -8.03 -8.94
C HIS A 16 8.66 -7.68 -7.58
N ASN A 17 7.72 -6.72 -7.54
CA ASN A 17 7.16 -6.26 -6.29
C ASN A 17 6.06 -7.21 -5.81
N HIS A 18 5.90 -7.27 -4.50
CA HIS A 18 4.80 -7.97 -3.86
C HIS A 18 3.48 -7.26 -4.09
N TYR A 19 3.43 -5.93 -3.98
CA TYR A 19 2.25 -5.13 -4.31
C TYR A 19 2.37 -4.56 -5.73
N ARG A 20 1.40 -4.85 -6.60
CA ARG A 20 1.52 -4.60 -8.06
C ARG A 20 0.54 -3.60 -8.63
N THR A 21 -0.60 -3.42 -7.99
CA THR A 21 -1.60 -2.47 -8.43
C THR A 21 -2.32 -1.89 -7.23
N TYR A 22 -3.18 -0.93 -7.47
CA TYR A 22 -3.98 -0.31 -6.43
C TYR A 22 -5.39 -0.02 -6.92
N ILE A 23 -6.30 0.03 -5.95
CA ILE A 23 -7.68 0.47 -6.12
C ILE A 23 -7.86 1.67 -5.21
N GLN A 24 -8.36 2.80 -5.74
CA GLN A 24 -8.60 3.99 -4.96
C GLN A 24 -10.10 4.29 -4.94
N GLU A 25 -10.67 4.32 -3.74
CA GLU A 25 -12.08 4.64 -3.50
C GLU A 25 -12.21 5.65 -2.38
N ASN A 26 -12.65 6.87 -2.71
CA ASN A 26 -12.84 7.98 -1.77
C ASN A 26 -11.57 8.26 -0.92
N ASP A 27 -11.62 7.91 0.36
CA ASP A 27 -10.55 8.08 1.35
C ASP A 27 -9.82 6.78 1.69
N VAL A 28 -9.98 5.76 0.84
CA VAL A 28 -9.34 4.46 0.97
C VAL A 28 -8.52 4.17 -0.29
N LEU A 29 -7.31 3.67 -0.08
CA LEU A 29 -6.41 3.12 -1.08
C LEU A 29 -6.13 1.67 -0.71
N ILE A 30 -6.36 0.74 -1.64
CA ILE A 30 -6.07 -0.68 -1.46
C ILE A 30 -4.91 -1.03 -2.39
N LEU A 31 -3.79 -1.47 -1.84
CA LEU A 31 -2.67 -2.01 -2.60
C LEU A 31 -2.85 -3.52 -2.72
N VAL A 32 -2.97 -3.98 -3.96
CA VAL A 32 -3.32 -5.37 -4.26
C VAL A 32 -2.04 -6.19 -4.42
N LYS A 33 -1.97 -7.30 -3.70
CA LYS A 33 -0.83 -8.22 -3.78
C LYS A 33 -0.78 -8.93 -5.14
N SER A 34 0.43 -9.29 -5.55
CA SER A 34 0.69 -10.10 -6.73
C SER A 34 0.33 -11.56 -6.44
N PRO A 35 -0.43 -12.24 -7.31
CA PRO A 35 -0.71 -13.67 -7.16
C PRO A 35 0.54 -14.54 -7.43
N TYR A 36 1.62 -13.95 -7.93
CA TYR A 36 2.85 -14.65 -8.35
C TYR A 36 4.07 -14.33 -7.48
N SER A 37 3.94 -13.42 -6.50
CA SER A 37 5.07 -13.03 -5.65
C SER A 37 5.14 -13.93 -4.41
N ASN A 38 6.08 -14.88 -4.42
CA ASN A 38 6.22 -15.90 -3.37
C ASN A 38 7.36 -15.62 -2.37
N SER A 39 8.07 -14.49 -2.49
CA SER A 39 9.18 -14.20 -1.59
C SER A 39 8.74 -13.47 -0.34
N SER A 40 8.85 -14.15 0.80
CA SER A 40 8.51 -13.61 2.12
C SER A 40 9.38 -12.40 2.51
N VAL A 41 10.65 -12.36 2.08
CA VAL A 41 11.57 -11.25 2.41
C VAL A 41 11.17 -9.96 1.69
N TYR A 42 10.88 -10.04 0.38
CA TYR A 42 10.43 -8.87 -0.38
C TYR A 42 9.07 -8.38 0.11
N ARG A 43 8.16 -9.30 0.44
CA ARG A 43 6.87 -8.95 1.07
C ARG A 43 7.05 -8.14 2.34
N ILE A 44 7.84 -8.62 3.30
CA ILE A 44 8.04 -7.94 4.58
C ILE A 44 8.67 -6.57 4.35
N LYS A 45 9.69 -6.49 3.49
CA LYS A 45 10.36 -5.22 3.18
C LYS A 45 9.39 -4.19 2.60
N GLU A 46 8.57 -4.59 1.62
CA GLU A 46 7.58 -3.70 1.02
C GLU A 46 6.50 -3.29 2.02
N LEU A 47 5.97 -4.21 2.81
CA LEU A 47 4.96 -3.92 3.84
C LEU A 47 5.47 -2.88 4.85
N VAL A 48 6.71 -3.04 5.34
CA VAL A 48 7.32 -2.08 6.27
C VAL A 48 7.51 -0.73 5.59
N SER A 49 8.06 -0.68 4.37
CA SER A 49 8.25 0.57 3.64
C SER A 49 6.93 1.31 3.37
N ILE A 50 5.89 0.59 2.95
CA ILE A 50 4.55 1.15 2.71
C ILE A 50 3.93 1.67 4.01
N SER A 51 4.05 0.91 5.10
CA SER A 51 3.53 1.31 6.41
C SER A 51 4.21 2.58 6.92
N SER A 52 5.54 2.67 6.81
CA SER A 52 6.29 3.88 7.16
C SER A 52 5.83 5.09 6.34
N LEU A 53 5.69 4.94 5.02
CA LEU A 53 5.20 6.01 4.15
C LEU A 53 3.78 6.45 4.55
N ALA A 54 2.85 5.50 4.73
CA ALA A 54 1.49 5.83 5.14
C ALA A 54 1.46 6.63 6.45
N HIS A 55 2.30 6.25 7.42
CA HIS A 55 2.44 6.96 8.69
C HIS A 55 2.98 8.40 8.51
N GLU A 56 3.98 8.61 7.67
CA GLU A 56 4.51 9.96 7.35
C GLU A 56 3.43 10.90 6.81
N TYR A 57 2.50 10.36 6.00
CA TYR A 57 1.36 11.11 5.46
C TYR A 57 0.15 11.18 6.40
N LYS A 58 0.26 10.68 7.64
CA LYS A 58 -0.83 10.59 8.63
C LYS A 58 -2.04 9.80 8.11
N TYR A 59 -1.77 8.70 7.41
CA TYR A 59 -2.78 7.73 7.03
C TYR A 59 -2.70 6.50 7.92
N SER A 60 -3.85 5.89 8.18
CA SER A 60 -3.92 4.56 8.75
C SER A 60 -3.51 3.52 7.70
N CYS A 61 -2.83 2.46 8.12
CA CYS A 61 -2.36 1.38 7.25
C CYS A 61 -2.65 0.03 7.92
N MET A 62 -3.32 -0.87 7.21
CA MET A 62 -3.76 -2.18 7.71
C MET A 62 -3.47 -3.27 6.67
N LEU A 63 -2.96 -4.42 7.13
CA LEU A 63 -2.87 -5.63 6.32
C LEU A 63 -4.20 -6.38 6.44
N LEU A 64 -4.82 -6.70 5.32
CA LEU A 64 -6.08 -7.44 5.25
C LEU A 64 -5.84 -8.97 5.25
N ASP A 65 -6.88 -9.75 5.51
CA ASP A 65 -6.82 -11.22 5.53
C ASP A 65 -6.40 -11.82 4.18
N ASN A 66 -6.75 -11.13 3.08
CA ASN A 66 -6.32 -11.50 1.73
C ASN A 66 -4.90 -11.04 1.40
N GLU A 67 -4.16 -10.50 2.38
CA GLU A 67 -2.79 -9.98 2.29
C GLU A 67 -2.62 -8.69 1.47
N ASP A 68 -3.72 -8.06 1.04
CA ASP A 68 -3.70 -6.71 0.51
C ASP A 68 -3.42 -5.69 1.63
N ILE A 69 -2.94 -4.51 1.27
CA ILE A 69 -2.78 -3.40 2.23
C ILE A 69 -3.89 -2.38 1.99
N GLN A 70 -4.63 -2.06 3.04
CA GLN A 70 -5.54 -0.93 3.07
C GLN A 70 -4.88 0.29 3.72
N ILE A 71 -4.87 1.41 3.02
CA ILE A 71 -4.44 2.72 3.51
C ILE A 71 -5.65 3.63 3.53
N LYS A 72 -6.00 4.19 4.69
CA LYS A 72 -7.17 5.06 4.81
C LYS A 72 -6.77 6.40 5.41
N LYS A 73 -7.26 7.50 4.81
CA LYS A 73 -7.09 8.83 5.39
C LYS A 73 -7.89 8.88 6.69
N GLU A 74 -7.22 9.22 7.77
CA GLU A 74 -7.95 9.57 8.99
C GLU A 74 -8.60 10.94 8.72
N GLY A 75 -9.94 10.96 8.74
CA GLY A 75 -10.68 12.20 8.62
C GLY A 75 -10.35 13.09 9.82
N ASN A 76 -10.05 14.37 9.56
CA ASN A 76 -10.27 15.40 10.55
C ASN A 76 -11.77 15.58 10.77
#